data_AF-A0A133VML2-F1
#
_entry.id   AF-A0A133VML2-F1
#
_cell.length_a   1.000
_cell.length_b   1.000
_cell.length_c   1.000
_cell.angle_alpha   90.00
_cell.angle_beta   90.00
_cell.angle_gamma   90.00
#
_symmetry.space_group_name_H-M   'P 1'
#
loop_
_entity.id
_entity.type
_entity.pdbx_description
1 polymer ?
#
loop_
_entity_poly.entity_id
_entity_poly.type
_entity_poly.pdbx_seq_one_letter_code
_entity_poly.pdbx_strand_id
1 'polypeptide(L)'
;MSTLTRGGWKLFYHPDGKSSSNGYVWVFVCSDSDLVLFVIRPGRSAAVPCETLFDMEIEDASLLEGVPTDRKRITVDKYSAYKRLERLGFVELTHCWAHQRREFRDAGTGYPELDEWAKQWVGHIGRLYHLNNQRVSYEQGTKKFEKYDAKLREKIAEVRALTRQKYDHQGQKAVIESTGEPLGSG
;
A
#
# COMPACT_ATOMS: atom_id res chain seq x y z
N MET A 1 -2.90 0.09 9.26
CA MET A 1 -2.35 1.43 8.98
C MET A 1 -2.20 1.61 7.47
N SER A 2 -2.84 2.61 6.84
CA SER A 2 -2.64 2.87 5.39
C SER A 2 -1.81 4.13 5.21
N THR A 3 -0.67 4.02 4.52
CA THR A 3 0.14 5.17 4.13
C THR A 3 -0.28 5.63 2.73
N LEU A 4 -0.72 6.87 2.65
CA LEU A 4 -0.98 7.58 1.39
C LEU A 4 0.23 8.45 1.07
N THR A 5 1.08 8.03 0.12
CA THR A 5 2.13 8.90 -0.43
C THR A 5 2.22 8.81 -1.95
N ARG A 6 1.21 9.34 -2.65
CA ARG A 6 1.43 9.76 -4.05
C ARG A 6 0.89 11.15 -4.31
N GLY A 7 1.59 12.10 -3.71
CA GLY A 7 1.57 13.53 -3.99
C GLY A 7 2.73 14.15 -3.25
N GLY A 8 3.85 14.38 -3.93
CA GLY A 8 4.94 15.18 -3.39
C GLY A 8 4.48 16.63 -3.29
N TRP A 9 3.74 16.96 -2.25
CA TRP A 9 3.50 18.35 -1.90
C TRP A 9 4.83 18.91 -1.42
N LYS A 10 5.48 19.71 -2.28
CA LYS A 10 6.67 20.47 -1.90
C LYS A 10 6.21 21.50 -0.88
N LEU A 11 6.34 21.19 0.40
CA LEU A 11 6.21 22.20 1.43
C LEU A 11 7.54 22.94 1.47
N PHE A 12 7.52 24.23 1.17
CA PHE A 12 8.70 25.09 1.30
C PHE A 12 8.97 25.29 2.79
N TYR A 13 9.96 24.56 3.31
CA TYR A 13 10.49 24.75 4.65
C TYR A 13 11.94 25.21 4.52
N HIS A 14 12.27 26.35 5.12
CA HIS A 14 13.65 26.85 5.26
C HIS A 14 14.13 26.52 6.68
N PRO A 15 14.77 25.37 6.91
CA PRO A 15 15.64 25.24 8.07
C PRO A 15 16.87 26.11 7.82
N ASP A 16 17.28 26.91 8.82
CA ASP A 16 18.46 27.76 8.73
C ASP A 16 19.67 26.97 8.20
N GLY A 17 20.26 27.43 7.09
CA GLY A 17 21.52 26.92 6.55
C GLY A 17 21.48 25.75 5.54
N LYS A 18 20.33 25.34 4.98
CA LYS A 18 20.29 24.33 3.89
C LYS A 18 19.81 24.87 2.53
N SER A 19 20.43 24.37 1.45
CA SER A 19 20.25 24.83 0.05
C SER A 19 19.05 24.25 -0.70
N SER A 20 18.22 23.42 -0.07
CA SER A 20 17.01 22.87 -0.72
C SER A 20 15.78 22.94 0.20
N SER A 21 14.73 23.61 -0.26
CA SER A 21 13.48 23.84 0.49
C SER A 21 12.45 22.71 0.34
N ASN A 22 12.84 21.50 -0.07
CA ASN A 22 11.91 20.41 -0.34
C ASN A 22 11.58 19.63 0.94
N GLY A 23 10.40 19.86 1.53
CA GLY A 23 9.81 18.97 2.54
C GLY A 23 8.98 17.86 1.89
N TYR A 24 9.04 16.65 2.46
CA TYR A 24 8.12 15.55 2.15
C TYR A 24 7.08 15.43 3.25
N VAL A 25 5.82 15.23 2.85
CA VAL A 25 4.72 14.91 3.77
C VAL A 25 4.51 13.41 3.78
N TRP A 26 4.63 12.82 4.96
CA TRP A 26 4.24 11.44 5.24
C TRP A 26 2.89 11.44 5.94
N VAL A 27 1.99 10.57 5.51
CA VAL A 27 0.63 10.47 6.07
C VAL A 27 0.41 9.06 6.60
N PHE A 28 0.21 8.94 7.90
CA PHE A 28 -0.07 7.68 8.56
C PHE A 28 -1.51 7.67 9.06
N VAL A 29 -2.30 6.71 8.59
CA VAL A 29 -3.70 6.53 9.00
C VAL A 29 -3.82 5.30 9.88
N CYS A 30 -4.27 5.48 11.12
CA CYS A 30 -4.57 4.40 12.07
C CYS A 30 -6.09 4.24 12.21
N SER A 31 -6.63 3.19 11.59
CA SER A 31 -8.07 2.93 11.58
C SER A 31 -8.63 2.52 12.95
N ASP A 32 -7.79 1.97 13.82
CA ASP A 32 -8.23 1.46 15.14
C ASP A 32 -8.40 2.58 16.17
N SER A 33 -7.83 3.77 15.92
CA SER A 33 -7.83 4.92 16.83
C SER A 33 -8.36 6.20 16.19
N ASP A 34 -8.94 6.10 14.98
CA ASP A 34 -9.39 7.24 14.16
C ASP A 34 -8.36 8.39 14.09
N LEU A 35 -7.08 8.03 13.98
CA LEU A 35 -5.96 8.97 14.00
C LEU A 35 -5.35 9.09 12.61
N VAL A 36 -5.16 10.34 12.17
CA VAL A 36 -4.37 10.67 10.98
C VAL A 36 -3.19 11.55 11.39
N LEU A 37 -1.98 11.02 11.24
CA LEU A 37 -0.74 11.73 11.55
C LEU A 37 -0.08 12.23 10.27
N PHE A 38 0.21 13.53 10.25
CA PHE A 38 0.97 14.18 9.18
C PHE A 38 2.38 14.51 9.69
N VAL A 39 3.40 13.95 9.04
CA VAL A 39 4.81 14.17 9.39
C VAL A 39 5.52 14.85 8.23
N ILE A 40 6.05 16.04 8.48
CA ILE A 40 6.84 16.79 7.49
C ILE A 40 8.31 16.57 7.79
N ARG A 41 9.06 15.98 6.85
CA ARG A 41 10.51 15.75 6.98
C ARG A 41 11.25 16.13 5.71
N PRO A 42 12.51 16.59 5.80
CA PRO A 42 13.34 16.83 4.63
C PRO A 42 13.73 15.52 3.91
N GLY A 43 13.70 14.39 4.62
CA GLY A 43 14.06 13.08 4.11
C GLY A 43 12.85 12.22 3.73
N ARG A 44 13.09 11.31 2.78
CA ARG A 44 12.16 10.24 2.39
C ARG A 44 12.74 8.83 2.65
N SER A 45 13.70 8.69 3.56
CA SER A 45 14.35 7.41 3.86
C SER A 45 13.49 6.56 4.79
N ALA A 46 13.92 5.32 5.05
CA ALA A 46 13.31 4.44 6.05
C ALA A 46 13.43 4.96 7.50
N ALA A 47 14.29 5.95 7.75
CA ALA A 47 14.44 6.56 9.08
C ALA A 47 13.13 7.21 9.54
N VAL A 48 12.42 7.90 8.64
CA VAL A 48 11.18 8.61 8.99
C VAL A 48 10.09 7.65 9.48
N PRO A 49 9.71 6.58 8.76
CA PRO A 49 8.72 5.63 9.28
C PRO A 49 9.27 4.79 10.44
N CYS A 50 10.58 4.61 10.60
CA CYS A 50 11.14 3.95 11.78
C CYS A 50 10.89 4.78 13.04
N GLU A 51 11.33 6.04 13.01
CA GLU A 51 11.15 7.02 14.08
C GLU A 51 9.65 7.22 14.38
N THR A 52 8.83 7.41 13.35
CA THR A 52 7.40 7.73 13.54
C THR A 52 6.59 6.56 14.11
N LEU A 53 6.89 5.32 13.68
CA LEU A 53 6.08 4.16 14.03
C LEU A 53 6.60 3.40 15.26
N PHE A 54 7.90 3.49 15.52
CA PHE A 54 8.58 2.69 16.53
C PHE A 54 9.39 3.51 17.52
N ASP A 55 9.41 4.85 17.39
CA ASP A 55 10.18 5.77 18.24
C ASP A 55 11.66 5.37 18.34
N MET A 56 12.24 5.04 17.17
CA MET A 56 13.56 4.42 17.08
C MET A 56 14.33 4.89 15.84
N GLU A 57 15.64 5.07 16.00
CA GLU A 57 16.55 5.29 14.88
C GLU A 57 16.76 4.01 14.07
N ILE A 58 16.83 4.13 12.75
CA ILE A 58 16.89 2.97 11.85
C ILE A 58 18.22 2.21 11.97
N GLU A 59 19.27 2.86 12.46
CA GLU A 59 20.55 2.25 12.80
C GLU A 59 20.41 1.35 14.03
N ASP A 60 19.77 1.82 15.10
CA ASP A 60 19.52 1.03 16.32
C ASP A 60 18.59 -0.14 16.03
N ALA A 61 17.58 0.07 15.17
CA ALA A 61 16.69 -0.97 14.68
C ALA A 61 17.44 -2.12 13.98
N SER A 62 18.61 -1.84 13.40
CA SER A 62 19.44 -2.84 12.73
C SER A 62 20.30 -3.66 13.70
N LEU A 63 20.40 -3.23 14.96
CA LEU A 63 21.18 -3.88 16.02
C LEU A 63 20.32 -4.75 16.95
N LEU A 64 18.99 -4.70 16.82
CA LEU A 64 18.10 -5.54 17.64
C LEU A 64 18.30 -7.02 17.31
N GLU A 65 18.59 -7.81 18.35
CA GLU A 65 18.64 -9.26 18.23
C GLU A 65 17.22 -9.83 18.22
N GLY A 66 16.81 -10.36 17.07
CA GLY A 66 15.54 -11.05 16.91
C GLY A 66 14.47 -10.19 16.21
N VAL A 67 13.60 -10.87 15.46
CA VAL A 67 12.43 -10.26 14.83
C VAL A 67 11.39 -9.98 15.92
N PRO A 68 10.83 -8.77 16.02
CA PRO A 68 9.68 -8.51 16.87
C PRO A 68 8.59 -9.58 16.65
N THR A 69 8.11 -10.19 17.73
CA THR A 69 7.08 -11.23 17.68
C THR A 69 5.72 -10.68 17.24
N ASP A 70 5.47 -9.39 17.44
CA ASP A 70 4.25 -8.70 17.00
C ASP A 70 4.55 -7.79 15.79
N ARG A 71 4.56 -8.38 14.59
CA ARG A 71 4.78 -7.63 13.34
C ARG A 71 3.56 -6.77 13.03
N LYS A 72 3.77 -5.46 12.87
CA LYS A 72 2.67 -4.55 12.46
C LYS A 72 2.40 -4.67 10.97
N ARG A 73 1.15 -4.94 10.60
CA ARG A 73 0.73 -4.94 9.19
C ARG A 73 0.43 -3.52 8.72
N ILE A 74 1.13 -3.07 7.68
CA ILE A 74 0.91 -1.75 7.09
C ILE A 74 0.58 -1.85 5.60
N THR A 75 -0.34 -1.02 5.13
CA THR A 75 -0.69 -0.88 3.72
C THR A 75 0.05 0.32 3.15
N VAL A 76 0.87 0.10 2.13
CA VAL A 76 1.77 1.13 1.57
C VAL A 76 1.58 1.30 0.07
N ASP A 77 2.16 2.35 -0.46
CA ASP A 77 2.20 2.75 -1.88
C ASP A 77 3.30 2.06 -2.70
N LYS A 78 3.91 1.00 -2.13
CA LYS A 78 5.10 0.28 -2.66
C LYS A 78 6.40 1.09 -2.65
N TYR A 79 6.43 2.24 -1.98
CA TYR A 79 7.67 3.01 -1.85
C TYR A 79 8.76 2.18 -1.14
N SER A 80 9.97 2.17 -1.71
CA SER A 80 11.02 1.21 -1.33
C SER A 80 11.55 1.40 0.10
N ALA A 81 11.34 2.57 0.72
CA ALA A 81 11.76 2.82 2.10
C ALA A 81 11.14 1.83 3.08
N TYR A 82 9.89 1.41 2.87
CA TYR A 82 9.21 0.44 3.73
C TYR A 82 9.84 -0.95 3.69
N LYS A 83 10.49 -1.33 2.58
CA LYS A 83 11.17 -2.63 2.45
C LYS A 83 12.35 -2.80 3.40
N ARG A 84 12.94 -1.71 3.91
CA ARG A 84 13.97 -1.81 4.96
C ARG A 84 13.35 -2.29 6.27
N LEU A 85 12.21 -1.72 6.67
CA LEU A 85 11.49 -2.13 7.88
C LEU A 85 10.98 -3.57 7.81
N GLU A 86 10.50 -4.00 6.63
CA GLU A 86 10.08 -5.39 6.41
C GLU A 86 11.24 -6.39 6.55
N ARG A 87 12.40 -6.09 5.96
CA ARG A 87 13.60 -6.95 6.06
C ARG A 87 14.14 -7.05 7.48
N LEU A 88 14.00 -5.97 8.25
CA LEU A 88 14.33 -5.95 9.68
C LEU A 88 13.25 -6.64 10.54
N GLY A 89 12.12 -7.05 9.95
CA GLY A 89 11.10 -7.82 10.63
C GLY A 89 10.09 -7.00 11.44
N PHE A 90 10.13 -5.67 11.38
CA PHE A 90 9.22 -4.80 12.14
C PHE A 90 7.79 -4.79 11.58
N VAL A 91 7.66 -4.94 10.26
CA VAL A 91 6.37 -4.80 9.56
C VAL A 91 6.14 -5.91 8.54
N GLU A 92 4.87 -6.20 8.32
CA GLU A 92 4.39 -6.94 7.16
C GLU A 92 3.78 -5.94 6.16
N LEU A 93 4.29 -5.90 4.93
CA LEU A 93 3.80 -4.96 3.93
C LEU A 93 2.63 -5.53 3.14
N THR A 94 1.60 -4.73 3.01
CA THR A 94 0.50 -4.94 2.07
C THR A 94 0.48 -3.78 1.08
N HIS A 95 0.07 -4.02 -0.16
CA HIS A 95 0.08 -2.99 -1.20
C HIS A 95 -1.31 -2.43 -1.45
N CYS A 96 -1.41 -1.11 -1.53
CA CYS A 96 -2.68 -0.45 -1.71
C CYS A 96 -3.25 -0.67 -3.14
N TRP A 97 -4.51 -1.09 -3.23
CA TRP A 97 -5.22 -1.26 -4.51
C TRP A 97 -5.35 0.05 -5.31
N ALA A 98 -5.38 1.22 -4.67
CA ALA A 98 -5.36 2.51 -5.39
C ALA A 98 -4.00 2.76 -6.07
N HIS A 99 -2.92 2.35 -5.39
CA HIS A 99 -1.58 2.06 -5.90
C HIS A 99 -1.62 1.29 -7.22
N GLN A 100 -2.09 0.06 -7.09
CA GLN A 100 -2.14 -0.90 -8.16
C GLN A 100 -3.01 -0.45 -9.34
N ARG A 101 -4.17 0.15 -9.07
CA ARG A 101 -5.08 0.67 -10.11
C ARG A 101 -4.40 1.70 -11.01
N ARG A 102 -3.49 2.50 -10.45
CA ARG A 102 -2.74 3.50 -11.21
C ARG A 102 -1.80 2.83 -12.21
N GLU A 103 -1.08 1.79 -11.81
CA GLU A 103 -0.17 1.07 -12.70
C GLU A 103 -0.92 0.41 -13.87
N PHE A 104 -2.11 -0.16 -13.62
CA PHE A 104 -2.96 -0.67 -14.71
C PHE A 104 -3.37 0.44 -15.69
N ARG A 105 -3.82 1.59 -15.18
CA ARG A 105 -4.20 2.73 -16.03
C ARG A 105 -3.02 3.30 -16.81
N ASP A 106 -1.86 3.43 -16.16
CA ASP A 106 -0.64 3.93 -16.77
C ASP A 106 -0.19 2.98 -17.91
N ALA A 107 -0.34 1.65 -17.72
CA ALA A 107 -0.09 0.67 -18.77
C ALA A 107 -1.06 0.78 -19.96
N GLY A 108 -2.37 0.92 -19.72
CA GLY A 108 -3.35 1.14 -20.81
C GLY A 108 -3.17 2.46 -21.55
N THR A 109 -2.68 3.50 -20.86
CA THR A 109 -2.36 4.80 -21.47
C THR A 109 -1.07 4.73 -22.29
N GLY A 110 -0.06 3.99 -21.81
CA GLY A 110 1.24 3.85 -22.48
C GLY A 110 1.23 2.89 -23.67
N TYR A 111 0.32 1.91 -23.67
CA TYR A 111 0.20 0.87 -24.69
C TYR A 111 -1.28 0.73 -25.10
N PRO A 112 -1.70 1.29 -26.24
CA PRO A 112 -3.10 1.24 -26.69
C PRO A 112 -3.68 -0.18 -26.77
N GLU A 113 -2.87 -1.17 -27.14
CA GLU A 113 -3.24 -2.59 -27.17
C GLU A 113 -3.57 -3.17 -25.78
N LEU A 114 -3.15 -2.51 -24.71
CA LEU A 114 -3.45 -2.90 -23.32
C LEU A 114 -4.64 -2.15 -22.73
N ASP A 115 -5.26 -1.20 -23.43
CA ASP A 115 -6.32 -0.35 -22.89
C ASP A 115 -7.50 -1.17 -22.35
N GLU A 116 -7.99 -2.14 -23.13
CA GLU A 116 -9.12 -2.98 -22.73
C GLU A 116 -8.76 -3.88 -21.53
N TRP A 117 -7.56 -4.47 -21.54
CA TRP A 117 -7.05 -5.23 -20.41
C TRP A 117 -6.94 -4.37 -19.14
N ALA A 118 -6.42 -3.15 -19.26
CA ALA A 118 -6.31 -2.20 -18.16
C ALA A 118 -7.68 -1.80 -17.61
N LYS A 119 -8.65 -1.52 -18.48
CA LYS A 119 -10.05 -1.21 -18.09
C LYS A 119 -10.68 -2.36 -17.33
N GLN A 120 -10.49 -3.61 -17.76
CA GLN A 120 -10.97 -4.79 -17.04
C GLN A 120 -10.39 -4.85 -15.63
N TRP A 121 -9.07 -4.71 -15.48
CA TRP A 121 -8.41 -4.67 -14.17
C TRP A 121 -8.88 -3.53 -13.26
N VAL A 122 -9.06 -2.33 -13.81
CA VAL A 122 -9.66 -1.21 -13.09
C VAL A 122 -11.08 -1.56 -12.61
N GLY A 123 -11.86 -2.25 -13.44
CA GLY A 123 -13.19 -2.77 -13.08
C GLY A 123 -13.14 -3.82 -11.95
N HIS A 124 -12.20 -4.77 -11.98
CA HIS A 124 -12.01 -5.73 -10.90
C HIS A 124 -11.68 -5.04 -9.57
N ILE A 125 -10.77 -4.05 -9.59
CA ILE A 125 -10.42 -3.26 -8.41
C ILE A 125 -11.62 -2.42 -7.93
N GLY A 126 -12.36 -1.80 -8.85
CA GLY A 126 -13.58 -1.06 -8.52
C GLY A 126 -14.62 -1.93 -7.81
N ARG A 127 -14.79 -3.18 -8.26
CA ARG A 127 -15.66 -4.17 -7.60
C ARG A 127 -15.18 -4.53 -6.19
N LEU A 128 -13.87 -4.67 -5.95
CA LEU A 128 -13.31 -4.88 -4.60
C LEU A 128 -13.70 -3.74 -3.66
N TYR A 129 -13.50 -2.48 -4.09
CA TYR A 129 -13.89 -1.31 -3.29
C TYR A 129 -15.40 -1.26 -3.04
N HIS A 130 -16.20 -1.50 -4.08
CA HIS A 130 -17.66 -1.49 -3.94
C HIS A 130 -18.13 -2.53 -2.90
N LEU A 131 -17.64 -3.77 -2.99
CA LEU A 131 -18.00 -4.83 -2.04
C LEU A 131 -17.50 -4.51 -0.62
N ASN A 132 -16.30 -3.95 -0.49
CA ASN A 132 -15.79 -3.54 0.81
C ASN A 132 -16.63 -2.41 1.42
N ASN A 133 -17.03 -1.40 0.63
CA ASN A 133 -17.88 -0.31 1.10
C ASN A 133 -19.24 -0.82 1.57
N GLN A 134 -19.83 -1.78 0.86
CA GLN A 134 -21.05 -2.44 1.31
C GLN A 134 -20.82 -3.20 2.62
N ARG A 135 -19.73 -3.95 2.72
CA ARG A 135 -19.38 -4.72 3.92
C ARG A 135 -19.25 -3.82 5.17
N VAL A 136 -18.49 -2.73 5.08
CA VAL A 136 -18.24 -1.83 6.23
C VAL A 136 -19.41 -0.90 6.53
N SER A 137 -20.44 -0.84 5.66
CA SER A 137 -21.68 -0.11 5.95
C SER A 137 -22.61 -0.84 6.94
N TYR A 138 -22.26 -2.07 7.33
CA TYR A 138 -22.98 -2.87 8.31
C TYR A 138 -22.08 -3.22 9.48
N GLU A 139 -22.68 -3.34 10.66
CA GLU A 139 -21.99 -3.81 11.86
C GLU A 139 -21.47 -5.23 11.67
N GLN A 140 -20.29 -5.50 12.23
CA GLN A 140 -19.67 -6.82 12.21
C GLN A 140 -20.58 -7.86 12.90
N GLY A 141 -20.64 -9.07 12.35
CA GLY A 141 -21.50 -10.15 12.85
C GLY A 141 -22.96 -10.08 12.38
N THR A 142 -23.37 -9.03 11.66
CA THR A 142 -24.69 -9.02 11.03
C THR A 142 -24.71 -9.91 9.77
N LYS A 143 -25.86 -10.51 9.45
CA LYS A 143 -26.04 -11.30 8.21
C LYS A 143 -25.68 -10.53 6.94
N LYS A 144 -25.90 -9.19 6.94
CA LYS A 144 -25.54 -8.34 5.79
C LYS A 144 -24.03 -8.17 5.68
N PHE A 145 -23.34 -7.94 6.81
CA PHE A 145 -21.88 -7.92 6.85
C PHE A 145 -21.30 -9.24 6.33
N GLU A 146 -21.73 -10.37 6.88
CA GLU A 146 -21.26 -11.71 6.49
C GLU A 146 -21.47 -11.99 5.00
N LYS A 147 -22.64 -11.60 4.45
CA LYS A 147 -22.93 -11.72 3.02
C LYS A 147 -21.94 -10.95 2.16
N TYR A 148 -21.65 -9.70 2.50
CA TYR A 148 -20.71 -8.89 1.71
C TYR A 148 -19.25 -9.26 1.97
N ASP A 149 -18.92 -9.76 3.15
CA ASP A 149 -17.61 -10.35 3.45
C ASP A 149 -17.35 -11.59 2.59
N ALA A 150 -18.31 -12.51 2.51
CA ALA A 150 -18.22 -13.68 1.64
C ALA A 150 -18.02 -13.28 0.16
N LYS A 151 -18.82 -12.34 -0.35
CA LYS A 151 -18.67 -11.81 -1.72
C LYS A 151 -17.32 -11.14 -1.95
N LEU A 152 -16.83 -10.39 -0.97
CA LEU A 152 -15.53 -9.74 -1.07
C LEU A 152 -14.40 -10.79 -1.14
N ARG A 153 -14.46 -11.84 -0.30
CA ARG A 153 -13.49 -12.94 -0.33
C ARG A 153 -13.52 -13.71 -1.64
N GLU A 154 -14.70 -13.97 -2.18
CA GLU A 154 -14.88 -14.57 -3.51
C GLU A 154 -14.22 -13.70 -4.59
N LYS A 155 -14.49 -12.39 -4.59
CA LYS A 155 -13.88 -11.46 -5.55
C LYS A 155 -12.36 -11.37 -5.38
N ILE A 156 -11.85 -11.41 -4.16
CA ILE A 156 -10.40 -11.46 -3.89
C ILE A 156 -9.80 -12.74 -4.48
N ALA A 157 -10.46 -13.88 -4.31
CA ALA A 157 -9.99 -15.15 -4.88
C ALA A 157 -9.99 -15.13 -6.42
N GLU A 158 -11.02 -14.56 -7.05
CA GLU A 158 -11.08 -14.33 -8.49
C GLU A 158 -9.90 -13.47 -8.96
N VAL A 159 -9.69 -12.31 -8.33
CA VAL A 159 -8.58 -11.40 -8.67
C VAL A 159 -7.22 -12.07 -8.49
N ARG A 160 -7.04 -12.88 -7.44
CA ARG A 160 -5.83 -13.70 -7.22
C ARG A 160 -5.63 -14.78 -8.28
N ALA A 161 -6.70 -15.30 -8.88
CA ALA A 161 -6.56 -16.22 -10.01
C ALA A 161 -6.08 -15.47 -11.26
N LEU A 162 -6.59 -14.26 -11.50
CA LEU A 162 -6.17 -13.41 -12.63
C LEU A 162 -4.70 -13.00 -12.55
N THR A 163 -4.15 -12.75 -11.36
CA THR A 163 -2.71 -12.43 -11.22
C THR A 163 -1.80 -13.61 -11.54
N ARG A 164 -2.31 -14.84 -11.53
CA ARG A 164 -1.54 -16.05 -11.86
C ARG A 164 -1.67 -16.48 -13.32
N GLN A 165 -2.45 -15.76 -14.11
CA GLN A 165 -2.55 -16.02 -15.54
C GLN A 165 -1.24 -15.66 -16.24
N LYS A 166 -0.97 -16.35 -17.35
CA LYS A 166 0.15 -16.02 -18.22
C LYS A 166 -0.25 -14.83 -19.10
N TYR A 167 0.60 -13.82 -19.11
CA TYR A 167 0.48 -12.67 -20.00
C TYR A 167 1.64 -12.67 -20.98
N ASP A 168 1.41 -12.24 -22.21
CA ASP A 168 2.45 -12.25 -23.25
C ASP A 168 3.16 -10.90 -23.35
N HIS A 169 2.42 -9.80 -23.20
CA HIS A 169 2.94 -8.45 -23.30
C HIS A 169 3.80 -8.06 -22.08
N GLN A 170 4.96 -7.44 -22.32
CA GLN A 170 5.89 -7.07 -21.24
C GLN A 170 5.28 -6.08 -20.24
N GLY A 171 4.46 -5.13 -20.72
CA GLY A 171 3.73 -4.20 -19.85
C GLY A 171 2.73 -4.90 -18.92
N GLN A 172 2.10 -6.00 -19.36
CA GLN A 172 1.22 -6.79 -18.49
C GLN A 172 2.02 -7.51 -17.42
N LYS A 173 3.12 -8.18 -17.80
CA LYS A 173 4.01 -8.89 -16.88
C LYS A 173 4.53 -7.97 -15.78
N ALA A 174 5.08 -6.81 -16.16
CA ALA A 174 5.61 -5.83 -15.22
C ALA A 174 4.56 -5.35 -14.20
N VAL A 175 3.33 -5.06 -14.64
CA VAL A 175 2.26 -4.64 -13.73
C VAL A 175 1.82 -5.79 -12.82
N ILE A 176 1.69 -7.01 -13.34
CA ILE A 176 1.25 -8.18 -12.56
C ILE A 176 2.31 -8.59 -11.53
N GLU A 177 3.59 -8.64 -11.89
CA GLU A 177 4.69 -8.87 -10.95
C GLU A 177 4.70 -7.85 -9.81
N SER A 178 4.37 -6.59 -10.13
CA SER A 178 4.31 -5.54 -9.12
C SER A 178 3.15 -5.69 -8.12
N THR A 179 2.13 -6.52 -8.40
CA THR A 179 1.00 -6.76 -7.47
C THR A 179 1.43 -7.45 -6.17
N GLY A 180 2.65 -8.00 -6.14
CA GLY A 180 3.22 -8.75 -5.02
C GLY A 180 2.73 -10.20 -5.01
N GLU A 181 3.55 -11.14 -4.51
CA GLU A 181 3.01 -12.46 -4.14
C GLU A 181 1.96 -12.28 -3.04
N PRO A 182 0.81 -12.96 -3.12
CA PRO A 182 -0.22 -12.81 -2.12
C PRO A 182 0.29 -13.34 -0.79
N LEU A 183 0.26 -12.45 0.22
CA LEU A 183 0.33 -12.74 1.64
C LEU A 183 -0.24 -14.13 1.93
N GLY A 184 0.60 -14.97 2.53
CA GLY A 184 0.20 -16.27 3.06
C GLY A 184 -1.09 -16.12 3.88
N SER A 185 -1.97 -17.09 3.70
CA SER A 185 -3.12 -17.32 4.56
C SER A 185 -2.69 -17.30 6.03
N GLY A 186 -3.09 -16.25 6.73
CA GLY A 186 -3.09 -16.11 8.19
C GLY A 186 -4.36 -15.39 8.60
#